data_AF-A0A6N6P1J1-F1
#
_entry.id   AF-A0A6N6P1J1-F1
#
_cell.length_a   1.000
_cell.length_b   1.000
_cell.length_c   1.000
_cell.angle_alpha   90.00
_cell.angle_beta   90.00
_cell.angle_gamma   90.00
#
_symmetry.space_group_name_H-M   'P 1'
#
loop_
_entity.id
_entity.type
_entity.pdbx_description
1 polymer ?
#
loop_
_entity_poly.entity_id
_entity_poly.type
_entity_poly.pdbx_seq_one_letter_code
_entity_poly.pdbx_strand_id
1 'polypeptide(L)'
;MKTFLSLYYDRLLLALAGLTMLISTIAVIYLCLSGAPAPDATTASNGGDKLLAPPSRGATALERLGKALPWNPRNDGSSPLVSRPYILKEGKLFDPLDGTEPLHPPVPNKWLIDHQLDYADVDILTRDPKGKGFTILEEFTAGTDPNNPRQFPPLYTKLTYADADLNKNNYSFDFLGVDDSEGLKKFQLRP
;
A
#
# COMPACT_ATOMS: atom_id res chain seq x y z
N MET A 1 -53.84 40.55 -75.30
CA MET A 1 -54.15 40.53 -73.85
C MET A 1 -52.93 39.97 -73.12
N LYS A 2 -52.05 40.82 -72.58
CA LYS A 2 -50.97 40.33 -71.70
C LYS A 2 -51.62 39.97 -70.37
N THR A 3 -51.73 38.67 -70.12
CA THR A 3 -52.43 38.08 -68.99
C THR A 3 -51.80 38.55 -67.68
N PHE A 4 -52.61 38.97 -66.71
CA PHE A 4 -52.20 39.34 -65.34
C PHE A 4 -51.20 38.36 -64.70
N LEU A 5 -51.22 37.10 -65.14
CA LEU A 5 -50.28 36.05 -64.77
C LEU A 5 -48.80 36.41 -64.98
N SER A 6 -48.43 37.18 -66.02
CA SER A 6 -47.02 37.50 -66.30
C SER A 6 -46.46 38.65 -65.46
N LEU A 7 -47.32 39.48 -64.86
CA LEU A 7 -46.92 40.62 -64.03
C LEU A 7 -46.66 40.24 -62.57
N TYR A 8 -47.33 39.18 -62.07
CA TYR A 8 -47.19 38.71 -60.69
C TYR A 8 -46.46 37.37 -60.57
N TYR A 9 -46.02 36.79 -61.70
CA TYR A 9 -45.32 35.51 -61.77
C TYR A 9 -44.13 35.46 -60.82
N ASP A 10 -43.34 36.53 -60.79
CA ASP A 10 -42.13 36.63 -59.97
C ASP A 10 -42.46 36.62 -58.46
N ARG A 11 -43.57 37.26 -58.05
CA ARG A 11 -44.03 37.25 -56.66
C ARG A 11 -44.64 35.91 -56.26
N LEU A 12 -45.34 35.25 -57.17
CA LEU A 12 -45.87 33.90 -56.98
C LEU A 12 -44.76 32.87 -56.85
N LEU A 13 -43.70 33.01 -57.66
CA LEU A 13 -42.52 32.16 -57.62
C LEU A 13 -41.73 32.38 -56.33
N LEU A 14 -41.59 33.64 -55.88
CA LEU A 14 -40.97 33.96 -54.58
C LEU A 14 -41.76 33.38 -53.40
N ALA A 15 -43.09 33.48 -53.43
CA ALA A 15 -43.96 32.92 -52.40
C ALA A 15 -43.89 31.39 -52.35
N LEU A 16 -43.86 30.74 -53.52
CA LEU A 16 -43.70 29.29 -53.63
C LEU A 16 -42.33 28.86 -53.08
N ALA A 17 -41.24 29.53 -53.47
CA ALA A 17 -39.90 29.25 -52.98
C ALA A 17 -39.80 29.39 -51.45
N GLY A 18 -40.37 30.47 -50.89
CA GLY A 18 -40.42 30.67 -49.44
C GLY A 18 -41.17 29.55 -48.71
N LEU A 19 -42.28 29.07 -49.27
CA LEU A 19 -43.05 27.97 -48.70
C LEU A 19 -42.28 26.64 -48.75
N THR A 20 -41.58 26.36 -49.86
CA THR A 20 -40.73 25.16 -49.95
C THR A 20 -39.57 25.18 -48.96
N MET A 21 -38.96 26.34 -48.72
CA MET A 21 -37.91 26.46 -47.70
C MET A 21 -38.47 26.20 -46.30
N LEU A 22 -39.62 26.77 -45.96
CA LEU A 22 -40.25 26.58 -44.65
C LEU A 22 -40.58 25.11 -44.37
N ILE A 23 -41.11 24.39 -45.37
CA ILE A 23 -41.39 22.95 -45.26
C ILE A 23 -40.08 22.16 -45.08
N SER A 24 -39.03 22.48 -45.84
CA SER A 24 -37.73 21.83 -45.71
C SER A 24 -37.14 22.04 -44.31
N THR A 25 -37.24 23.24 -43.75
CA THR A 25 -36.71 23.56 -42.42
C THR A 25 -37.45 22.77 -41.33
N ILE A 26 -38.78 22.68 -41.42
CA ILE A 26 -39.60 21.91 -40.48
C ILE A 26 -39.26 20.42 -40.56
N ALA A 27 -39.04 19.88 -41.76
CA ALA A 27 -38.65 18.48 -41.95
C ALA A 27 -37.26 18.17 -41.33
N VAL A 28 -36.27 19.07 -41.49
CA VAL A 28 -34.95 18.93 -40.87
C VAL A 28 -35.03 18.96 -39.35
N ILE A 29 -35.84 19.84 -38.77
CA ILE A 29 -36.05 19.91 -37.32
C ILE A 29 -36.68 18.61 -36.79
N TYR A 30 -37.68 18.07 -37.50
CA TYR A 30 -38.31 16.80 -37.12
C TYR A 30 -37.32 15.63 -37.21
N LEU A 31 -36.46 15.62 -38.23
CA LEU A 31 -35.40 14.61 -38.38
C LEU A 31 -34.34 14.69 -37.26
N CYS A 32 -33.99 15.90 -36.82
CA CYS A 32 -33.10 16.10 -35.68
C CYS A 32 -33.74 15.67 -34.34
N LEU A 33 -35.03 15.95 -34.12
CA LEU A 33 -35.72 15.58 -32.87
C LEU A 33 -36.04 14.07 -32.80
N SER A 34 -36.28 13.42 -33.93
CA SER A 34 -36.54 11.98 -34.01
C SER A 34 -35.28 11.12 -33.86
N GLY A 35 -34.11 11.74 -33.66
CA GLY A 35 -32.87 11.03 -33.36
C GLY A 35 -32.32 10.24 -34.55
N ALA A 36 -32.55 10.73 -35.79
CA ALA A 36 -31.91 10.13 -36.94
C ALA A 36 -30.38 10.29 -36.84
N PRO A 37 -29.59 9.23 -37.11
CA PRO A 37 -28.14 9.35 -37.13
C PRO A 37 -27.73 10.37 -38.19
N ALA A 38 -26.79 11.26 -37.83
CA ALA A 38 -26.23 12.23 -38.77
C ALA A 38 -25.79 11.51 -40.05
N PRO A 39 -25.99 12.09 -41.26
CA PRO A 39 -25.43 11.52 -42.46
C PRO A 39 -23.92 11.45 -42.28
N ASP A 40 -23.39 10.23 -42.28
CA ASP A 40 -21.97 9.95 -42.12
C ASP A 40 -21.18 10.86 -43.06
N ALA A 41 -20.28 11.65 -42.48
CA ALA A 41 -19.31 12.40 -43.24
C ALA A 41 -18.57 11.41 -44.14
N THR A 42 -18.77 11.56 -45.45
CA THR A 42 -18.12 10.77 -46.49
C THR A 42 -16.62 10.69 -46.21
N THR A 43 -16.24 9.49 -45.80
CA THR A 43 -14.95 8.80 -45.96
C THR A 43 -13.75 9.70 -46.23
N ALA A 44 -13.04 10.08 -45.16
CA ALA A 44 -11.63 10.42 -45.28
C ALA A 44 -10.88 9.19 -45.81
N SER A 45 -10.22 9.38 -46.95
CA SER A 45 -9.39 8.42 -47.65
C SER A 45 -8.33 7.77 -46.75
N ASN A 46 -8.43 6.46 -46.58
CA ASN A 46 -7.36 5.46 -46.48
C ASN A 46 -5.96 5.98 -46.10
N GLY A 47 -5.71 6.15 -44.81
CA GLY A 47 -4.40 5.97 -44.19
C GLY A 47 -4.47 4.70 -43.34
N GLY A 48 -3.70 3.68 -43.69
CA GLY A 48 -3.79 2.34 -43.11
C GLY A 48 -3.29 2.27 -41.67
N ASP A 49 -4.09 2.75 -40.72
CA ASP A 49 -3.99 2.29 -39.33
C ASP A 49 -5.01 1.18 -39.15
N LYS A 50 -4.50 -0.04 -39.07
CA LYS A 50 -5.26 -1.20 -38.64
C LYS A 50 -5.70 -0.92 -37.21
N LEU A 51 -6.85 -0.27 -37.04
CA LEU A 51 -7.53 -0.12 -35.76
C LEU A 51 -7.66 -1.53 -35.19
N LEU A 52 -6.84 -1.82 -34.17
CA LEU A 52 -6.94 -3.04 -33.39
C LEU A 52 -8.41 -3.17 -33.01
N ALA A 53 -9.04 -4.30 -33.35
CA ALA A 53 -10.42 -4.56 -32.97
C ALA A 53 -10.60 -4.19 -31.50
N PRO A 54 -11.66 -3.44 -31.12
CA PRO A 54 -11.88 -3.09 -29.73
C PRO A 54 -11.79 -4.39 -28.92
N PRO A 55 -10.99 -4.43 -27.84
CA PRO A 55 -10.81 -5.67 -27.10
C PRO A 55 -12.20 -6.17 -26.73
N SER A 56 -12.45 -7.47 -26.92
CA SER A 56 -13.69 -8.20 -26.59
C SER A 56 -14.21 -7.98 -25.16
N ARG A 57 -13.44 -7.26 -24.34
CA ARG A 57 -13.76 -6.71 -23.02
C ARG A 57 -14.79 -5.59 -23.04
N GLY A 58 -15.14 -4.99 -24.17
CA GLY A 58 -16.12 -3.89 -24.25
C GLY A 58 -17.51 -4.26 -23.70
N ALA A 59 -18.01 -5.44 -24.07
CA ALA A 59 -19.30 -5.94 -23.58
C ALA A 59 -19.28 -6.22 -22.06
N THR A 60 -18.19 -6.80 -21.56
CA THR A 60 -17.98 -7.04 -20.12
C THR A 60 -17.80 -5.74 -19.34
N ALA A 61 -17.17 -4.73 -19.93
CA ALA A 61 -17.01 -3.40 -19.32
C ALA A 61 -18.37 -2.67 -19.21
N LEU A 62 -19.22 -2.79 -20.24
CA LEU A 62 -20.57 -2.22 -20.21
C LEU A 62 -21.44 -2.86 -19.11
N GLU A 63 -21.34 -4.18 -18.94
CA GLU A 63 -22.03 -4.91 -17.86
C GLU A 63 -21.53 -4.47 -16.47
N ARG A 64 -20.23 -4.21 -16.33
CA ARG A 64 -19.64 -3.72 -15.07
C ARG A 64 -20.00 -2.26 -14.77
N LEU A 65 -20.18 -1.43 -15.78
CA LEU A 65 -20.58 -0.02 -15.63
C LEU A 65 -22.02 0.10 -15.08
N GLY A 66 -22.91 -0.82 -15.47
CA GLY A 66 -24.29 -0.86 -14.99
C GLY A 66 -24.45 -1.37 -13.55
N LYS A 67 -23.40 -1.93 -12.94
CA LYS A 67 -23.41 -2.42 -11.57
C LYS A 67 -22.76 -1.38 -10.65
N ALA A 68 -23.53 -0.82 -9.72
CA ALA A 68 -22.99 0.03 -8.67
C ALA A 68 -21.95 -0.76 -7.87
N LEU A 69 -20.69 -0.33 -7.90
CA LEU A 69 -19.62 -0.91 -7.09
C LEU A 69 -19.85 -0.51 -5.63
N PRO A 70 -20.12 -1.46 -4.72
CA PRO A 70 -20.20 -1.14 -3.31
C PRO A 70 -18.82 -0.71 -2.83
N TRP A 71 -18.71 0.54 -2.39
CA TRP A 71 -17.51 1.05 -1.73
C TRP A 71 -17.48 0.52 -0.31
N ASN A 72 -16.75 -0.58 -0.10
CA ASN A 72 -16.46 -1.05 1.24
C ASN A 72 -15.19 -0.35 1.74
N PRO A 73 -15.24 0.38 2.87
CA PRO A 73 -14.04 0.95 3.46
C PRO A 73 -13.13 -0.20 3.87
N ARG A 74 -11.87 -0.13 3.44
CA ARG A 74 -10.87 -1.11 3.82
C ARG A 74 -10.28 -0.75 5.17
N ASN A 75 -10.18 -1.73 6.04
CA ASN A 75 -9.63 -1.63 7.40
C ASN A 75 -8.15 -2.04 7.48
N ASP A 76 -7.57 -2.49 6.37
CA ASP A 76 -6.16 -2.89 6.24
C ASP A 76 -5.21 -1.70 5.98
N GLY A 77 -5.73 -0.46 6.04
CA GLY A 77 -4.98 0.76 5.78
C GLY A 77 -4.65 1.00 4.30
N SER A 78 -5.04 0.10 3.39
CA SER A 78 -4.77 0.31 1.96
C SER A 78 -5.79 1.26 1.33
N SER A 79 -5.37 2.51 1.21
CA SER A 79 -6.12 3.54 0.51
C SER A 79 -5.70 3.57 -0.97
N PRO A 80 -6.64 3.67 -1.92
CA PRO A 80 -6.30 3.76 -3.35
C PRO A 80 -5.55 5.05 -3.71
N LEU A 81 -5.55 6.04 -2.81
CA LEU A 81 -4.86 7.32 -2.97
C LEU A 81 -3.48 7.36 -2.30
N VAL A 82 -3.07 6.29 -1.61
CA VAL A 82 -1.80 6.22 -0.89
C VAL A 82 -1.00 5.04 -1.41
N SER A 83 0.27 5.27 -1.73
CA SER A 83 1.17 4.21 -2.15
C SER A 83 1.38 3.20 -1.02
N ARG A 84 1.21 1.90 -1.31
CA ARG A 84 1.52 0.81 -0.39
C ARG A 84 2.94 0.29 -0.67
N PRO A 85 3.88 0.35 0.28
CA PRO A 85 5.22 -0.16 0.08
C PRO A 85 5.20 -1.69 0.08
N TYR A 86 5.87 -2.29 -0.90
CA TYR A 86 6.06 -3.75 -1.00
C TYR A 86 7.55 -4.07 -0.94
N ILE A 87 7.90 -5.11 -0.20
CA ILE A 87 9.28 -5.59 -0.06
C ILE A 87 9.41 -6.91 -0.80
N LEU A 88 10.43 -7.02 -1.66
CA LEU A 88 10.73 -8.28 -2.33
C LEU A 88 11.55 -9.17 -1.39
N LYS A 89 10.96 -10.28 -0.93
CA LYS A 89 11.64 -11.29 -0.10
C LYS A 89 11.51 -12.64 -0.81
N GLU A 90 12.63 -13.28 -1.11
CA GLU A 90 12.67 -14.63 -1.73
C GLU A 90 11.86 -14.74 -3.05
N GLY A 91 11.82 -13.65 -3.84
CA GLY A 91 11.07 -13.61 -5.10
C GLY A 91 9.56 -13.40 -4.94
N LYS A 92 9.06 -13.23 -3.72
CA LYS A 92 7.65 -12.91 -3.41
C LYS A 92 7.53 -11.46 -2.93
N LEU A 93 6.53 -10.73 -3.42
CA LEU A 93 6.19 -9.41 -2.87
C LEU A 93 5.53 -9.61 -1.51
N PHE A 94 6.13 -8.99 -0.51
CA PHE A 94 5.69 -8.98 0.86
C PHE A 94 5.14 -7.61 1.25
N ASP A 95 4.09 -7.61 2.05
CA ASP A 95 3.39 -6.41 2.50
C ASP A 95 3.59 -6.20 4.00
N PRO A 96 4.38 -5.19 4.42
CA PRO A 96 4.66 -4.96 5.83
C PRO A 96 3.42 -4.64 6.67
N LEU A 97 2.37 -4.08 6.05
CA LEU A 97 1.15 -3.61 6.74
C LEU A 97 0.09 -4.71 6.91
N ASP A 98 0.14 -5.76 6.11
CA ASP A 98 -0.83 -6.88 6.18
C ASP A 98 -0.67 -7.72 7.45
N GLY A 99 0.52 -7.67 8.08
CA GLY A 99 0.78 -8.28 9.38
C GLY A 99 0.73 -9.81 9.42
N THR A 100 0.58 -10.47 8.27
CA THR A 100 0.44 -11.94 8.19
C THR A 100 1.73 -12.68 8.53
N GLU A 101 2.89 -12.08 8.22
CA GLU A 101 4.21 -12.67 8.48
C GLU A 101 5.18 -11.59 8.98
N PRO A 102 5.95 -11.85 10.06
CA PRO A 102 7.00 -10.93 10.48
C PRO A 102 8.16 -10.93 9.48
N LEU A 103 8.55 -9.74 9.02
CA LEU A 103 9.72 -9.52 8.17
C LEU A 103 10.99 -9.96 8.90
N HIS A 104 11.09 -9.55 10.17
CA HIS A 104 12.23 -9.75 11.06
C HIS A 104 11.79 -10.44 12.36
N PRO A 105 11.62 -11.77 12.35
CA PRO A 105 11.34 -12.52 13.57
C PRO A 105 12.43 -12.28 14.64
N PRO A 106 12.09 -12.13 15.93
CA PRO A 106 10.77 -12.30 16.56
C PRO A 106 9.87 -11.05 16.60
N VAL A 107 10.30 -9.93 16.02
CA VAL A 107 9.62 -8.63 16.18
C VAL A 107 8.48 -8.49 15.16
N PRO A 108 7.24 -8.12 15.57
CA PRO A 108 6.15 -7.91 14.64
C PRO A 108 6.33 -6.63 13.82
N ASN A 109 5.98 -6.67 12.53
CA ASN A 109 6.13 -5.52 11.62
C ASN A 109 5.42 -4.28 12.13
N LYS A 110 4.25 -4.45 12.75
CA LYS A 110 3.49 -3.35 13.35
C LYS A 110 4.32 -2.59 14.37
N TRP A 111 5.09 -3.28 15.21
CA TRP A 111 5.95 -2.62 16.20
C TRP A 111 7.07 -1.82 15.54
N LEU A 112 7.71 -2.35 14.49
CA LEU A 112 8.74 -1.63 13.73
C LEU A 112 8.16 -0.37 13.08
N ILE A 113 6.96 -0.47 12.49
CA ILE A 113 6.26 0.65 11.84
C ILE A 113 5.83 1.70 12.87
N ASP A 114 5.24 1.28 13.99
CA ASP A 114 4.78 2.18 15.06
C ASP A 114 5.97 2.95 15.67
N HIS A 115 7.15 2.34 15.76
CA HIS A 115 8.40 2.97 16.21
C HIS A 115 9.19 3.63 15.07
N GLN A 116 8.63 3.80 13.88
CA GLN A 116 9.29 4.47 12.74
C GLN A 116 10.69 3.92 12.42
N LEU A 117 10.90 2.62 12.60
CA LEU A 117 12.14 1.94 12.27
C LEU A 117 12.16 1.56 10.79
N ASP A 118 13.37 1.52 10.22
CA ASP A 118 13.54 1.06 8.85
C ASP A 118 13.36 -0.47 8.78
N TYR A 119 12.14 -0.90 8.50
CA TYR A 119 11.78 -2.31 8.37
C TYR A 119 12.27 -2.93 7.05
N ALA A 120 12.78 -2.15 6.09
CA ALA A 120 13.37 -2.68 4.86
C ALA A 120 14.80 -3.20 5.07
N ASP A 121 15.46 -2.75 6.15
CA ASP A 121 16.79 -3.18 6.52
C ASP A 121 16.76 -4.60 7.13
N VAL A 122 17.63 -5.48 6.61
CA VAL A 122 17.73 -6.88 7.01
C VAL A 122 18.31 -7.03 8.42
N ASP A 123 19.23 -6.12 8.80
CA ASP A 123 19.96 -6.20 10.06
C ASP A 123 19.37 -5.30 11.16
N ILE A 124 18.17 -4.73 10.94
CA ILE A 124 17.55 -3.73 11.81
C ILE A 124 17.53 -4.15 13.28
N LEU A 125 17.31 -5.43 13.59
CA LEU A 125 17.23 -5.93 14.97
C LEU A 125 18.53 -5.77 15.75
N THR A 126 19.68 -5.75 15.07
CA THR A 126 21.01 -5.63 15.67
C THR A 126 21.51 -4.19 15.71
N ARG A 127 20.80 -3.26 15.05
CA ARG A 127 21.22 -1.86 14.99
C ARG A 127 20.85 -1.13 16.27
N ASP A 128 21.64 -0.10 16.54
CA ASP A 128 21.38 0.89 17.58
C ASP A 128 21.34 2.29 16.93
N PRO A 129 20.15 2.75 16.50
CA PRO A 129 20.01 4.03 15.80
C PRO A 129 20.41 5.24 16.66
N LYS A 130 20.37 5.11 17.98
CA LYS A 130 20.62 6.21 18.93
C LYS A 130 21.97 6.10 19.65
N GLY A 131 22.73 5.03 19.43
CA GLY A 131 24.06 4.85 20.02
C GLY A 131 24.03 4.75 21.55
N LYS A 132 22.94 4.22 22.12
CA LYS A 132 22.76 4.05 23.57
C LYS A 132 23.34 2.73 24.10
N GLY A 133 23.89 1.89 23.23
CA GLY A 133 24.50 0.60 23.57
C GLY A 133 23.51 -0.56 23.63
N PHE A 134 22.25 -0.35 23.22
CA PHE A 134 21.22 -1.38 23.17
C PHE A 134 20.71 -1.55 21.75
N THR A 135 20.60 -2.82 21.34
CA THR A 135 20.06 -3.20 20.04
C THR A 135 18.53 -3.11 20.06
N ILE A 136 17.93 -2.89 18.89
CA ILE A 136 16.46 -2.85 18.74
C ILE A 136 15.79 -4.12 19.28
N LEU A 137 16.41 -5.29 19.11
CA LEU A 137 15.91 -6.54 19.68
C LEU A 137 15.81 -6.50 21.21
N GLU A 138 16.86 -6.02 21.88
CA GLU A 138 16.89 -5.93 23.35
C GLU A 138 15.82 -4.96 23.86
N GLU A 139 15.60 -3.87 23.15
CA GLU A 139 14.56 -2.90 23.48
C GLU A 139 13.16 -3.42 23.27
N PHE A 140 12.93 -4.16 22.19
CA PHE A 140 11.68 -4.87 21.98
C PHE A 140 11.40 -5.83 23.14
N THR A 141 12.41 -6.60 23.57
CA THR A 141 12.25 -7.54 24.71
C THR A 141 12.02 -6.84 26.05
N ALA A 142 12.60 -5.64 26.23
CA ALA A 142 12.42 -4.84 27.44
C ALA A 142 11.17 -3.95 27.41
N GLY A 143 10.49 -3.84 26.27
CA GLY A 143 9.34 -2.96 26.07
C GLY A 143 9.69 -1.47 26.08
N THR A 144 10.92 -1.12 25.69
CA THR A 144 11.39 0.29 25.62
C THR A 144 11.32 0.83 24.19
N ASP A 145 11.17 2.15 24.06
CA ASP A 145 11.14 2.82 22.75
C ASP A 145 12.57 3.04 22.20
N PRO A 146 12.93 2.44 21.05
CA PRO A 146 14.25 2.61 20.44
C PRO A 146 14.65 4.03 20.07
N ASN A 147 13.66 4.88 19.83
CA ASN A 147 13.88 6.26 19.44
C ASN A 147 13.95 7.23 20.63
N ASN A 148 13.57 6.79 21.82
CA ASN A 148 13.57 7.63 23.00
C ASN A 148 14.90 7.51 23.77
N PRO A 149 15.73 8.57 23.84
CA PRO A 149 17.05 8.50 24.48
C PRO A 149 16.98 8.33 26.00
N ARG A 150 15.83 8.55 26.64
CA ARG A 150 15.65 8.41 28.09
C ARG A 150 15.09 7.05 28.50
N GLN A 151 14.62 6.25 27.55
CA GLN A 151 14.15 4.90 27.81
C GLN A 151 15.22 3.92 27.36
N PHE A 152 15.61 3.03 28.26
CA PHE A 152 16.59 1.99 27.96
C PHE A 152 16.28 0.76 28.80
N PRO A 153 16.64 -0.43 28.30
CA PRO A 153 16.53 -1.68 29.06
C PRO A 153 17.32 -1.62 30.37
N PRO A 154 17.07 -2.55 31.32
CA PRO A 154 17.82 -2.59 32.56
C PRO A 154 19.33 -2.75 32.33
N LEU A 155 20.12 -1.82 32.87
CA LEU A 155 21.57 -1.73 32.61
C LEU A 155 22.35 -2.99 33.02
N TYR A 156 21.85 -3.75 33.99
CA TYR A 156 22.51 -4.97 34.44
C TYR A 156 22.65 -6.03 33.34
N THR A 157 21.82 -5.96 32.28
CA THR A 157 21.89 -6.86 31.12
C THR A 157 23.17 -6.68 30.30
N LYS A 158 23.86 -5.55 30.43
CA LYS A 158 25.12 -5.23 29.75
C LYS A 158 26.35 -5.39 30.63
N LEU A 159 26.17 -5.73 31.91
CA LEU A 159 27.30 -5.95 32.80
C LEU A 159 28.06 -7.20 32.35
N THR A 160 29.29 -6.98 31.95
CA THR A 160 30.25 -8.04 31.61
C THR A 160 31.46 -7.88 32.51
N TYR A 161 32.07 -8.99 32.91
CA TYR A 161 33.31 -8.96 33.67
C TYR A 161 34.46 -8.62 32.72
N ALA A 162 35.38 -7.76 33.14
CA ALA A 162 36.65 -7.62 32.44
C ALA A 162 37.50 -8.87 32.71
N ASP A 163 37.99 -9.53 31.66
CA ASP A 163 38.79 -10.75 31.80
C ASP A 163 40.03 -10.55 32.69
N ALA A 164 40.57 -9.33 32.74
CA ALA A 164 41.69 -8.96 33.59
C ALA A 164 41.37 -8.97 35.10
N ASP A 165 40.09 -8.84 35.48
CA ASP A 165 39.64 -8.77 36.87
C ASP A 165 39.21 -10.14 37.44
N LEU A 166 39.17 -11.18 36.59
CA LEU A 166 38.87 -12.55 37.00
C LEU A 166 40.08 -13.16 37.72
N ASN A 167 40.21 -12.88 39.02
CA ASN A 167 41.17 -13.58 39.86
C ASN A 167 40.67 -15.00 40.16
N LYS A 168 41.08 -15.97 39.32
CA LYS A 168 40.74 -17.38 39.47
C LYS A 168 41.55 -17.99 40.62
N ASN A 169 41.07 -17.79 41.85
CA ASN A 169 41.60 -18.46 43.02
C ASN A 169 40.99 -19.86 43.14
N ASN A 170 41.84 -20.88 43.22
CA ASN A 170 41.40 -22.23 43.58
C ASN A 170 41.27 -22.29 45.10
N TYR A 171 40.04 -22.38 45.59
CA TYR A 171 39.77 -22.67 47.00
C TYR A 171 39.68 -24.19 47.19
N SER A 172 40.60 -24.76 47.97
CA SER A 172 40.53 -26.15 48.41
C SER A 172 39.81 -26.21 49.75
N PHE A 173 38.65 -26.84 49.79
CA PHE A 173 37.97 -27.11 51.05
C PHE A 173 38.51 -28.42 51.63
N ASP A 174 39.27 -28.30 52.72
CA ASP A 174 39.73 -29.47 53.46
C ASP A 174 38.66 -29.90 54.47
N PHE A 175 38.20 -31.14 54.34
CA PHE A 175 37.20 -31.71 55.24
C PHE A 175 37.91 -32.35 56.43
N LEU A 176 38.02 -31.59 57.52
CA LEU A 176 38.58 -32.08 58.78
C LEU A 176 37.46 -32.73 59.60
N GLY A 177 37.47 -34.05 59.69
CA GLY A 177 36.69 -34.79 60.68
C GLY A 177 37.38 -34.66 62.04
N VAL A 178 36.82 -33.86 62.93
CA VAL A 178 37.28 -33.78 64.32
C VAL A 178 36.38 -34.66 65.18
N ASP A 179 36.94 -35.73 65.73
CA ASP A 179 36.27 -36.54 66.74
C ASP A 179 36.32 -35.78 68.07
N ASP A 180 35.18 -35.25 68.52
CA ASP A 180 35.06 -34.64 69.84
C ASP A 180 35.11 -35.74 70.92
N SER A 181 35.59 -35.43 72.12
CA SER A 181 35.77 -36.41 73.22
C SER A 181 34.49 -37.12 73.69
N GLU A 182 33.34 -36.74 73.12
CA GLU A 182 32.01 -37.30 73.37
C GLU A 182 31.48 -38.17 72.20
N GLY A 183 32.31 -38.48 71.19
CA GLY A 183 31.94 -39.34 70.06
C GLY A 183 31.07 -38.67 68.99
N LEU A 184 30.89 -37.35 69.08
CA LEU A 184 30.20 -36.54 68.08
C LEU A 184 31.19 -36.05 67.02
N LYS A 185 30.98 -36.45 65.76
CA LYS A 185 31.76 -35.95 64.62
C LYS A 185 31.31 -34.54 64.27
N LYS A 186 32.15 -33.55 64.52
CA LYS A 186 31.93 -32.18 64.03
C LYS A 186 32.68 -32.00 62.72
N PHE A 187 31.92 -31.63 61.69
CA PHE A 187 32.47 -31.27 60.38
C PHE A 187 32.58 -29.75 60.31
N GLN A 188 33.78 -29.24 60.08
CA GLN A 188 34.03 -27.82 59.87
C GLN A 188 34.60 -27.59 58.48
N LEU A 189 34.02 -26.64 57.75
CA LEU A 189 34.57 -26.14 56.50
C LEU A 189 35.50 -24.97 56.83
N ARG A 190 36.78 -25.09 56.51
CA ARG A 190 37.71 -23.95 56.53
C ARG A 190 37.90 -23.43 55.09
N PRO A 191 37.85 -22.11 54.88
CA PRO A 191 38.14 -21.49 53.60
C PRO A 191 39.63 -21.58 53.24
#